data_AF-A0A841APX1-F1
#
_entry.id   AF-A0A841APX1-F1
#
_cell.length_a   1.000
_cell.length_b   1.000
_cell.length_c   1.000
_cell.angle_alpha   90.00
_cell.angle_beta   90.00
_cell.angle_gamma   90.00
#
_symmetry.space_group_name_H-M   'P 1'
#
loop_
_entity.id
_entity.type
_entity.pdbx_description
1 polymer ?
#
loop_
_entity_poly.entity_id
_entity_poly.type
_entity_poly.pdbx_seq_one_letter_code
_entity_poly.pdbx_strand_id
1 'polypeptide(L)'
;MASVSDIVRTAQISRSSFYAHFGSLDELSTAFLRAQFAGIGTEAADENVSGSLAARAGYTRLIGHILEHYPLYSSVLELPLTRTAFDDVVEAYSTRLLQSVFTAADVPENIDPELLTTYVAGGALTSISAWMRGRLDISDDELVEQLVGFLPVWALEPRA
;
A
#
# COMPACT_ATOMS: atom_id res chain seq x y z
N MET A 1 8.96 -20.79 9.05
CA MET A 1 7.60 -20.72 8.49
C MET A 1 6.62 -21.06 9.61
N ALA A 2 5.64 -20.20 9.89
CA ALA A 2 4.60 -20.53 10.87
C ALA A 2 3.55 -21.43 10.21
N SER A 3 3.26 -22.60 10.79
CA SER A 3 2.17 -23.47 10.34
C SER A 3 0.85 -23.10 11.02
N VAL A 4 -0.29 -23.57 10.49
CA VAL A 4 -1.58 -23.47 11.18
C VAL A 4 -1.48 -24.05 12.60
N SER A 5 -0.71 -25.13 12.79
CA SER A 5 -0.45 -25.72 14.11
C SER A 5 0.28 -24.78 15.06
N ASP A 6 1.24 -24.01 14.56
CA ASP A 6 1.97 -23.02 15.37
C ASP A 6 1.09 -21.84 15.73
N ILE A 7 0.25 -21.37 14.79
CA ILE A 7 -0.69 -20.28 15.01
C ILE A 7 -1.72 -20.64 16.06
N VAL A 8 -2.40 -21.79 15.93
CA VAL A 8 -3.44 -22.19 16.89
C VAL A 8 -2.86 -22.45 18.28
N ARG A 9 -1.61 -22.95 18.35
CA ARG A 9 -0.89 -23.13 19.61
C ARG A 9 -0.57 -21.79 20.26
N THR A 10 -0.04 -20.83 19.51
CA THR A 10 0.29 -19.49 20.05
C THR A 10 -0.96 -18.72 20.43
N ALA A 11 -2.01 -18.77 19.61
CA ALA A 11 -3.29 -18.10 19.84
C ALA A 11 -4.19 -18.82 20.87
N GLN A 12 -3.81 -20.01 21.34
CA GLN A 12 -4.57 -20.83 22.29
C GLN A 12 -6.02 -21.12 21.82
N ILE A 13 -6.18 -21.39 20.51
CA ILE A 13 -7.46 -21.78 19.90
C ILE A 13 -7.42 -23.19 19.34
N SER A 14 -8.58 -23.76 19.04
CA SER A 14 -8.67 -25.03 18.34
C SER A 14 -8.46 -24.88 16.82
N ARG A 15 -8.10 -25.96 16.12
CA ARG A 15 -8.05 -25.98 14.65
C ARG A 15 -9.43 -25.77 14.02
N SER A 16 -10.50 -26.29 14.62
CA SER A 16 -11.86 -26.08 14.12
C SER A 16 -12.26 -24.60 14.24
N SER A 17 -11.86 -23.92 15.32
CA SER A 17 -12.03 -22.46 15.46
C SER A 17 -11.27 -21.70 14.37
N PHE A 18 -10.03 -22.09 14.05
CA PHE A 18 -9.29 -21.49 12.93
C PHE A 18 -10.05 -21.67 11.60
N TYR A 19 -10.42 -22.90 11.26
CA TYR A 19 -11.09 -23.21 10.00
C TYR A 19 -12.53 -22.70 9.89
N ALA A 20 -13.14 -22.27 11.00
CA ALA A 20 -14.40 -21.54 10.99
C ALA A 20 -14.27 -20.11 10.43
N HIS A 21 -13.06 -19.54 10.47
CA HIS A 21 -12.79 -18.18 10.01
C HIS A 21 -11.92 -18.12 8.74
N PHE A 22 -11.01 -19.08 8.56
CA PHE A 22 -10.07 -19.09 7.44
C PHE A 22 -9.92 -20.51 6.87
N GLY A 23 -10.14 -20.67 5.57
CA GLY A 23 -9.95 -21.92 4.85
C GLY A 23 -8.47 -22.30 4.68
N SER A 24 -7.55 -21.34 4.77
CA SER A 24 -6.11 -21.58 4.65
C SER A 24 -5.25 -20.54 5.39
N LEU A 25 -3.94 -20.83 5.50
CA LEU A 25 -2.95 -19.86 6.00
C LEU A 25 -2.82 -18.66 5.06
N ASP A 26 -3.03 -18.85 3.76
CA ASP A 26 -2.97 -17.78 2.76
C ASP A 26 -4.15 -16.82 2.92
N GLU A 27 -5.34 -17.36 3.19
CA GLU A 27 -6.54 -16.55 3.45
C GLU A 27 -6.38 -15.71 4.73
N LEU A 28 -5.85 -16.31 5.80
CA LEU A 28 -5.49 -15.57 7.01
C LEU A 28 -4.46 -14.48 6.71
N SER A 29 -3.39 -14.80 5.97
CA SER A 29 -2.32 -13.85 5.67
C SER A 29 -2.85 -12.66 4.85
N THR A 30 -3.72 -12.93 3.88
CA THR A 30 -4.38 -11.90 3.08
C THR A 30 -5.30 -11.03 3.95
N ALA A 31 -6.10 -11.64 4.82
CA ALA A 31 -6.98 -10.92 5.74
C ALA A 31 -6.18 -10.04 6.73
N PHE A 32 -5.07 -10.58 7.25
CA PHE A 32 -4.16 -9.85 8.13
C PHE A 32 -3.54 -8.65 7.43
N LEU A 33 -2.97 -8.83 6.22
CA LEU A 33 -2.40 -7.74 5.42
C LEU A 33 -3.43 -6.65 5.13
N ARG A 34 -4.64 -7.04 4.71
CA ARG A 34 -5.75 -6.10 4.50
C ARG A 34 -6.09 -5.31 5.77
N ALA A 35 -6.12 -5.96 6.93
CA ALA A 35 -6.39 -5.30 8.20
C ALA A 35 -5.29 -4.31 8.61
N GLN A 36 -4.02 -4.67 8.43
CA GLN A 36 -2.89 -3.79 8.73
C GLN A 36 -2.92 -2.53 7.86
N PHE A 37 -3.16 -2.69 6.56
CA PHE A 37 -3.22 -1.55 5.63
C PHE A 37 -4.50 -0.73 5.72
N ALA A 38 -5.62 -1.32 6.15
CA ALA A 38 -6.83 -0.56 6.45
C ALA A 38 -6.59 0.52 7.51
N GLY A 39 -5.73 0.25 8.49
CA GLY A 39 -5.36 1.22 9.54
C GLY A 39 -4.57 2.43 9.01
N ILE A 40 -3.84 2.27 7.89
CA ILE A 40 -3.04 3.34 7.28
C ILE A 40 -3.95 4.35 6.54
N GLY A 41 -5.11 3.91 6.05
CA GLY A 41 -6.02 4.69 5.21
C GLY A 41 -7.09 5.50 5.94
N THR A 42 -7.22 5.35 7.27
CA THR A 42 -8.31 5.97 8.06
C THR A 42 -7.97 7.33 8.66
N GLU A 43 -6.69 7.74 8.64
CA GLU A 43 -6.31 9.10 9.02
C GLU A 43 -6.59 10.02 7.84
N ALA A 44 -7.81 10.59 7.84
CA ALA A 44 -8.27 11.53 6.83
C ALA A 44 -7.19 12.58 6.53
N ALA A 45 -6.80 12.67 5.25
CA ALA A 45 -6.09 13.85 4.78
C ALA A 45 -7.00 15.05 5.07
N ASP A 46 -6.49 16.01 5.84
CA ASP A 46 -7.19 17.27 6.06
C ASP A 46 -7.46 17.90 4.68
N GLU A 47 -8.74 18.13 4.38
CA GLU A 47 -9.22 18.57 3.05
C GLU A 47 -8.60 19.92 2.63
N ASN A 48 -7.94 20.63 3.56
CA ASN A 48 -7.27 21.91 3.34
C ASN A 48 -5.78 21.80 3.01
N VAL A 49 -5.23 20.59 2.90
CA VAL A 49 -3.80 20.37 2.64
C VAL A 49 -3.54 20.28 1.13
N SER A 50 -2.52 21.00 0.63
CA SER A 50 -2.09 20.92 -0.78
C SER A 50 -1.91 19.48 -1.23
N GLY A 51 -2.32 19.16 -2.47
CA GLY A 51 -2.17 17.82 -3.06
C GLY A 51 -0.76 17.25 -2.96
N SER A 52 0.28 18.10 -3.03
CA SER A 52 1.66 17.70 -2.80
C SER A 52 1.95 17.19 -1.38
N LEU A 53 1.44 17.88 -0.36
CA LEU A 53 1.60 17.49 1.03
C LEU A 53 0.78 16.24 1.35
N ALA A 54 -0.43 16.12 0.79
CA ALA A 54 -1.26 14.93 0.93
C ALA A 54 -0.61 13.70 0.28
N ALA A 55 -0.10 13.83 -0.95
CA ALA A 55 0.61 12.76 -1.64
C ALA A 55 1.88 12.35 -0.89
N ARG A 56 2.71 13.32 -0.48
CA ARG A 56 3.92 13.06 0.32
C ARG A 56 3.58 12.32 1.61
N ALA A 57 2.62 12.83 2.39
CA ALA A 57 2.21 12.19 3.64
C ALA A 57 1.69 10.76 3.41
N GLY A 58 0.89 10.54 2.36
CA GLY A 58 0.39 9.21 2.01
C GLY A 58 1.49 8.23 1.65
N TYR A 59 2.43 8.64 0.78
CA TYR A 59 3.56 7.79 0.41
C TYR A 59 4.52 7.55 1.59
N THR A 60 4.84 8.56 2.40
CA THR A 60 5.64 8.38 3.62
C THR A 60 4.98 7.37 4.56
N ARG A 61 3.67 7.45 4.77
CA ARG A 61 2.95 6.52 5.65
C ARG A 61 2.96 5.09 5.09
N LEU A 62 2.79 4.93 3.78
CA LEU A 62 2.90 3.64 3.09
C LEU A 62 4.29 3.02 3.24
N ILE A 63 5.34 3.77 2.90
CA ILE A 63 6.72 3.29 2.96
C ILE A 63 7.14 3.01 4.41
N GLY A 64 6.79 3.88 5.35
CA GLY A 64 7.04 3.69 6.77
C GLY A 64 6.40 2.40 7.30
N HIS A 65 5.15 2.13 6.93
CA HIS A 65 4.47 0.88 7.29
C HIS A 65 5.16 -0.35 6.70
N ILE A 66 5.58 -0.28 5.43
CA ILE A 66 6.32 -1.37 4.79
C ILE A 66 7.63 -1.64 5.55
N LEU A 67 8.37 -0.60 5.95
CA LEU A 67 9.62 -0.71 6.68
C LEU A 67 9.45 -1.27 8.10
N GLU A 68 8.46 -0.77 8.84
CA GLU A 68 8.16 -1.22 10.21
C GLU A 68 7.87 -2.72 10.25
N HIS A 69 7.17 -3.23 9.24
CA HIS A 69 6.79 -4.64 9.14
C HIS A 69 7.69 -5.46 8.20
N TYR A 70 8.74 -4.85 7.61
CA TYR A 70 9.65 -5.51 6.67
C TYR A 70 10.30 -6.80 7.20
N PRO A 71 10.70 -6.91 8.49
CA PRO A 71 11.24 -8.17 9.03
C PRO A 71 10.24 -9.34 9.01
N LEU A 72 8.94 -9.04 9.09
CA LEU A 72 7.87 -10.03 8.91
C LEU A 72 7.65 -10.33 7.42
N TYR A 73 7.80 -9.33 6.55
CA TYR A 73 7.60 -9.47 5.11
C TYR A 73 8.76 -10.14 4.38
N SER A 74 10.02 -9.93 4.78
CA SER A 74 11.19 -10.42 4.04
C SER A 74 11.26 -11.96 3.96
N SER A 75 10.88 -12.66 5.04
CA SER A 75 10.81 -14.13 5.07
C SER A 75 9.56 -14.72 4.40
N VAL A 76 8.56 -13.88 4.12
CA VAL A 76 7.22 -14.27 3.65
C VAL A 76 7.01 -13.90 2.18
N LEU A 77 7.63 -12.82 1.70
CA LEU A 77 7.60 -12.36 0.30
C LEU A 77 8.46 -13.21 -0.65
N GLU A 78 9.30 -14.10 -0.12
CA GLU A 78 9.95 -15.18 -0.89
C GLU A 78 8.94 -16.23 -1.37
N LEU A 79 7.74 -16.27 -0.78
CA LEU A 79 6.65 -17.16 -1.18
C LEU A 79 5.75 -16.47 -2.22
N PRO A 80 5.46 -17.12 -3.37
CA PRO A 80 4.68 -16.51 -4.45
C PRO A 80 3.31 -15.96 -4.03
N LEU A 81 2.59 -16.66 -3.14
CA LEU A 81 1.22 -16.33 -2.78
C LEU A 81 1.12 -15.11 -1.84
N THR A 82 2.02 -15.01 -0.86
CA THR A 82 2.00 -13.85 0.05
C THR A 82 2.51 -12.59 -0.60
N ARG A 83 3.35 -12.74 -1.63
CA ARG A 83 3.75 -11.64 -2.51
C ARG A 83 2.58 -11.09 -3.30
N THR A 84 1.71 -11.94 -3.85
CA THR A 84 0.47 -11.48 -4.51
C THR A 84 -0.43 -10.72 -3.53
N ALA A 85 -0.65 -11.26 -2.33
CA ALA A 85 -1.47 -10.56 -1.33
C ALA A 85 -0.87 -9.22 -0.89
N PHE A 86 0.46 -9.10 -0.82
CA PHE A 86 1.13 -7.84 -0.56
C PHE A 86 0.98 -6.85 -1.71
N ASP A 87 1.24 -7.29 -2.95
CA ASP A 87 1.11 -6.47 -4.15
C ASP A 87 -0.34 -5.94 -4.29
N ASP A 88 -1.35 -6.80 -4.10
CA ASP A 88 -2.78 -6.43 -4.12
C ASP A 88 -3.12 -5.33 -3.09
N VAL A 89 -2.52 -5.42 -1.90
CA VAL A 89 -2.80 -4.50 -0.80
C VAL A 89 -2.09 -3.15 -1.01
N VAL A 90 -0.86 -3.17 -1.49
CA VAL A 90 -0.12 -1.94 -1.88
C VAL A 90 -0.81 -1.24 -3.05
N GLU A 91 -1.30 -2.01 -4.03
CA GLU A 91 -2.10 -1.49 -5.14
C GLU A 91 -3.38 -0.81 -4.62
N ALA A 92 -4.18 -1.51 -3.81
CA ALA A 92 -5.43 -0.98 -3.28
C ALA A 92 -5.22 0.28 -2.44
N TYR A 93 -4.15 0.34 -1.64
CA TYR A 93 -3.79 1.53 -0.89
C TYR A 93 -3.40 2.68 -1.81
N SER A 94 -2.50 2.43 -2.77
CA SER A 94 -2.02 3.45 -3.72
C SER A 94 -3.17 4.01 -4.55
N THR A 95 -4.07 3.16 -5.03
CA THR A 95 -5.28 3.57 -5.76
C THR A 95 -6.14 4.50 -4.92
N ARG A 96 -6.42 4.15 -3.65
CA ARG A 96 -7.23 5.01 -2.76
C ARG A 96 -6.57 6.36 -2.46
N LEU A 97 -5.26 6.35 -2.19
CA LEU A 97 -4.48 7.57 -1.99
C LEU A 97 -4.55 8.48 -3.22
N LEU A 98 -4.40 7.92 -4.41
CA LEU A 98 -4.41 8.69 -5.65
C LEU A 98 -5.81 9.17 -6.02
N GLN A 99 -6.85 8.38 -5.72
CA GLN A 99 -8.24 8.82 -5.84
C GLN A 99 -8.50 10.05 -4.97
N SER A 100 -8.03 10.08 -3.73
CA SER A 100 -8.22 11.26 -2.88
C SER A 100 -7.46 12.48 -3.40
N VAL A 101 -6.23 12.30 -3.87
CA VAL A 101 -5.44 13.37 -4.49
C VAL A 101 -6.12 13.93 -5.75
N PHE A 102 -6.58 13.06 -6.66
CA PHE A 102 -7.20 13.49 -7.92
C PHE A 102 -8.64 13.99 -7.76
N THR A 103 -9.39 13.52 -6.76
CA THR A 103 -10.72 14.05 -6.46
C THR A 103 -10.65 15.49 -5.93
N ALA A 104 -9.59 15.81 -5.18
CA ALA A 104 -9.33 17.16 -4.68
C ALA A 104 -8.70 18.08 -5.74
N ALA A 105 -8.35 17.57 -6.92
CA ALA A 105 -7.68 18.31 -7.99
C ALA A 105 -8.62 18.62 -9.16
N ASP A 106 -8.35 19.73 -9.85
CA ASP A 106 -9.01 20.07 -11.13
C ASP A 106 -8.41 19.22 -12.26
N VAL A 107 -8.88 17.98 -12.41
CA VAL A 107 -8.44 17.07 -13.47
C VAL A 107 -8.80 17.67 -14.85
N PRO A 108 -7.85 17.80 -15.79
CA PRO A 108 -8.11 18.30 -17.13
C PRO A 108 -9.22 17.49 -17.85
N GLU A 109 -10.13 18.17 -18.55
CA GLU A 109 -11.32 17.55 -19.19
C GLU A 109 -11.00 16.41 -20.16
N ASN A 110 -9.79 16.39 -20.74
CA ASN A 110 -9.35 15.38 -21.69
C ASN A 110 -8.67 14.15 -21.04
N ILE A 111 -8.63 14.08 -19.71
CA ILE A 111 -8.03 12.98 -18.95
C ILE A 111 -9.12 12.22 -18.22
N ASP A 112 -9.15 10.90 -18.42
CA ASP A 112 -9.99 10.00 -17.63
C ASP A 112 -9.36 9.81 -16.23
N PRO A 113 -10.04 10.24 -15.14
CA PRO A 113 -9.50 10.16 -13.78
C PRO A 113 -9.25 8.71 -13.31
N GLU A 114 -10.07 7.76 -13.74
CA GLU A 114 -9.94 6.35 -13.35
C GLU A 114 -8.72 5.71 -14.03
N LEU A 115 -8.54 5.98 -15.32
CA LEU A 115 -7.36 5.54 -16.05
C LEU A 115 -6.08 6.16 -15.49
N LEU A 116 -6.09 7.46 -15.17
CA LEU A 116 -4.95 8.14 -14.56
C LEU A 116 -4.60 7.52 -13.21
N THR A 117 -5.59 7.32 -12.33
CA THR A 117 -5.40 6.68 -11.03
C THR A 117 -4.75 5.32 -11.19
N THR A 118 -5.28 4.49 -12.09
CA THR A 118 -4.77 3.13 -12.36
C THR A 118 -3.31 3.18 -12.85
N TYR A 119 -3.02 4.08 -13.78
CA TYR A 119 -1.66 4.26 -14.32
C TYR A 119 -0.66 4.64 -13.23
N VAL A 120 -0.99 5.63 -12.40
CA VAL A 120 -0.09 6.12 -11.35
C VAL A 120 0.04 5.10 -10.21
N ALA A 121 -1.05 4.45 -9.80
CA ALA A 121 -1.03 3.41 -8.76
C ALA A 121 -0.16 2.21 -9.18
N GLY A 122 -0.30 1.75 -10.42
CA GLY A 122 0.52 0.67 -10.97
C GLY A 122 2.00 1.05 -11.08
N GLY A 123 2.30 2.30 -11.45
CA GLY A 123 3.65 2.85 -11.45
C GLY A 123 4.27 2.90 -10.05
N ALA A 124 3.50 3.35 -9.05
CA ALA A 124 3.92 3.38 -7.65
C ALA A 124 4.19 1.96 -7.12
N LEU A 125 3.26 1.02 -7.30
CA LEU A 125 3.43 -0.39 -6.91
C LEU A 125 4.72 -0.98 -7.51
N THR A 126 4.92 -0.81 -8.82
CA THR A 126 6.09 -1.36 -9.51
C THR A 126 7.39 -0.77 -8.97
N SER A 127 7.41 0.53 -8.68
CA SER A 127 8.58 1.24 -8.16
C SER A 127 8.93 0.79 -6.74
N ILE A 128 7.93 0.73 -5.85
CA ILE A 128 8.07 0.22 -4.47
C ILE A 128 8.59 -1.23 -4.50
N SER A 129 8.01 -2.06 -5.36
CA SER A 129 8.39 -3.47 -5.53
C SER A 129 9.83 -3.63 -6.03
N ALA A 130 10.32 -2.73 -6.89
CA ALA A 130 11.69 -2.72 -7.37
C ALA A 130 12.67 -2.26 -6.27
N TRP A 131 12.32 -1.23 -5.52
CA TRP A 131 13.09 -0.73 -4.37
C TRP A 131 13.24 -1.78 -3.27
N MET A 132 12.15 -2.42 -2.85
CA MET A 132 12.17 -3.49 -1.84
C MET A 132 13.05 -4.69 -2.22
N ARG A 133 13.30 -4.89 -3.52
CA ARG A 133 14.16 -5.96 -4.06
C ARG A 133 15.61 -5.51 -4.27
N GLY A 134 15.98 -4.30 -3.84
CA GLY A 134 17.30 -3.72 -4.05
C GLY A 134 17.64 -3.48 -5.52
N ARG A 135 16.64 -3.35 -6.40
CA ARG A 135 16.86 -3.01 -7.82
C ARG A 135 16.95 -1.50 -8.05
N LEU A 136 16.50 -0.72 -7.07
CA LEU A 136 16.67 0.74 -7.02
C LEU A 136 17.55 1.03 -5.81
N ASP A 137 18.66 1.73 -6.04
CA ASP A 137 19.62 2.12 -5.01
C ASP A 137 19.34 3.57 -4.59
N ILE A 138 18.25 3.73 -3.83
CA ILE A 138 17.79 5.01 -3.29
C ILE A 138 17.25 4.80 -1.87
N SER A 139 17.26 5.84 -1.04
CA SER A 139 16.63 5.80 0.27
C SER A 139 15.10 5.75 0.17
N ASP A 140 14.45 5.43 1.29
CA ASP A 140 13.00 5.54 1.46
C ASP A 140 12.50 6.97 1.25
N ASP A 141 13.18 7.97 1.82
CA ASP A 141 12.86 9.38 1.61
C ASP A 141 12.99 9.78 0.13
N GLU A 142 14.05 9.35 -0.54
CA GLU A 142 14.24 9.60 -1.97
C GLU A 142 13.14 8.95 -2.81
N LEU A 143 12.74 7.72 -2.49
CA LEU A 143 11.63 7.04 -3.15
C LEU A 143 10.33 7.83 -3.02
N VAL A 144 10.01 8.33 -1.83
CA VAL A 144 8.81 9.15 -1.59
C VAL A 144 8.85 10.40 -2.48
N GLU A 145 9.95 11.14 -2.51
CA GLU A 145 10.07 12.35 -3.33
C GLU A 145 9.96 12.05 -4.83
N GLN A 146 10.51 10.92 -5.31
CA GLN A 146 10.35 10.50 -6.70
C GLN A 146 8.89 10.17 -7.02
N LEU A 147 8.20 9.43 -6.16
CA LEU A 147 6.79 9.07 -6.36
C LEU A 147 5.88 10.30 -6.41
N VAL A 148 6.11 11.29 -5.54
CA VAL A 148 5.41 12.59 -5.59
C VAL A 148 5.77 13.35 -6.86
N GLY A 149 7.05 13.35 -7.26
CA GLY A 149 7.53 14.02 -8.47
C GLY A 149 6.98 13.44 -9.79
N PHE A 150 6.49 12.20 -9.79
CA PHE A 150 5.81 11.59 -10.94
C PHE A 150 4.35 12.01 -11.08
N LEU A 151 3.77 12.64 -10.07
CA LEU A 151 2.41 13.14 -10.15
C LEU A 151 2.37 14.38 -11.07
N PRO A 152 1.29 14.55 -11.85
CA PRO A 152 1.13 15.75 -12.64
C PRO A 152 1.11 17.01 -11.77
N VAL A 153 1.75 18.09 -12.21
CA VAL A 153 1.86 19.35 -11.45
C VAL A 153 0.49 19.90 -11.05
N TRP A 154 -0.51 19.79 -11.92
CA TRP A 154 -1.88 20.24 -11.65
C TRP A 154 -2.58 19.45 -10.53
N ALA A 155 -2.10 18.25 -10.18
CA ALA A 155 -2.60 17.47 -9.05
C ALA A 155 -1.91 17.84 -7.72
N LEU A 156 -0.77 18.53 -7.80
CA LEU A 156 0.05 18.90 -6.64
C LEU A 156 -0.31 20.29 -6.10
N GLU A 157 -0.80 21.17 -6.97
CA GLU A 157 -1.16 22.56 -6.67
C GLU A 157 -2.67 22.79 -6.88
N PRO A 158 -3.44 23.20 -5.86
CA PRO A 158 -4.76 23.76 -6.08
C PRO A 158 -4.61 25.09 -6.85
N ARG A 159 -5.41 25.31 -7.90
CA ARG A 159 -5.48 26.66 -8.49
C ARG A 159 -6.11 27.62 -7.49
N ALA A 160 -5.50 28.81 -7.39
CA ALA A 160 -6.02 29.94 -6.63
C ALA A 160 -7.38 30.44 -7.15
#